data_AF-A0A2V5SU40-F1
#
_entry.id   AF-A0A2V5SU40-F1
#
_cell.length_a   1.000
_cell.length_b   1.000
_cell.length_c   1.000
_cell.angle_alpha   90.00
_cell.angle_beta   90.00
_cell.angle_gamma   90.00
#
_symmetry.space_group_name_H-M   'P 1'
#
loop_
_entity.id
_entity.type
_entity.pdbx_description
1 polymer ?
#
loop_
_entity_poly.entity_id
_entity_poly.type
_entity_poly.pdbx_seq_one_letter_code
_entity_poly.pdbx_strand_id
1 'polypeptide(L)' 'VDLGIGFDNDGSYLKAIDDLPLFTVSETPNLIRALITKKSEKSVDVWQDDGAVVHQFRVSNVDQMMAFDCGEFELK' A
#
# COMPACT_ATOMS: atom_id res chain seq x y z
N VAL A 1 -3.25 -8.95 -10.04
CA VAL A 1 -2.75 -7.56 -9.93
C VAL A 1 -1.34 -7.64 -9.39
N ASP A 2 -0.38 -7.06 -10.10
CA ASP A 2 0.97 -6.90 -9.58
C ASP A 2 0.98 -5.65 -8.70
N LEU A 3 0.85 -5.88 -7.39
CA LEU A 3 0.82 -4.83 -6.37
C LEU A 3 2.10 -4.85 -5.55
N GLY A 4 2.58 -3.66 -5.24
CA GLY A 4 3.61 -3.43 -4.23
C GLY A 4 3.01 -2.93 -2.92
N ILE A 5 3.85 -2.92 -1.88
CA ILE A 5 3.62 -2.22 -0.62
C ILE A 5 4.72 -1.18 -0.45
N GLY A 6 4.33 0.05 -0.15
CA GLY A 6 5.21 1.12 0.30
C GLY A 6 4.91 1.45 1.76
N PHE A 7 5.89 2.06 2.43
CA PHE A 7 5.67 2.73 3.70
C PHE A 7 6.61 3.93 3.83
N ASP A 8 6.16 4.92 4.58
CA ASP A 8 6.88 6.14 4.91
C ASP A 8 6.60 6.54 6.36
N ASN A 9 6.83 7.81 6.70
CA ASN A 9 6.61 8.31 8.06
C ASN A 9 5.13 8.35 8.47
N ASP A 10 4.22 8.42 7.50
CA ASP A 10 2.78 8.58 7.71
C ASP A 10 2.05 7.23 7.72
N GLY A 11 2.64 6.19 7.13
CA GLY A 11 2.17 4.82 7.29
C GLY A 11 2.49 3.92 6.13
N SER A 12 1.58 2.98 5.82
CA SER A 12 1.74 2.03 4.73
C SER A 12 0.64 2.15 3.69
N TYR A 13 0.99 1.90 2.43
CA TYR A 13 0.07 2.03 1.30
C TYR A 13 0.35 1.00 0.22
N LEU A 14 -0.71 0.50 -0.42
CA LEU A 14 -0.60 -0.28 -1.64
C LEU A 14 -0.18 0.64 -2.78
N LYS A 15 0.69 0.14 -3.66
CA LYS A 15 1.12 0.84 -4.87
C LYS A 15 1.05 -0.05 -6.09
N ALA A 16 0.85 0.56 -7.24
CA ALA A 16 0.97 -0.10 -8.53
C ALA A 16 2.46 -0.40 -8.84
N ILE A 17 2.71 -1.16 -9.90
CA ILE A 17 4.06 -1.56 -10.31
C ILE A 17 4.92 -0.38 -10.81
N ASP A 18 4.28 0.72 -11.18
CA ASP A 18 4.89 2.00 -11.56
C ASP A 18 5.09 2.94 -10.35
N ASP A 19 4.99 2.40 -9.13
CA ASP A 19 5.14 3.09 -7.85
C ASP A 19 4.03 4.10 -7.50
N LEU A 20 2.98 4.25 -8.32
CA LEU A 20 1.86 5.13 -7.99
C LEU A 20 1.07 4.59 -6.79
N PRO A 21 0.78 5.42 -5.77
CA PRO A 21 -0.01 5.01 -4.62
C PRO A 21 -1.47 4.74 -5.02
N LEU A 22 -2.05 3.68 -4.45
CA LEU A 22 -3.42 3.23 -4.72
C LEU A 22 -4.34 3.37 -3.51
N PHE A 23 -3.85 2.98 -2.34
CA PHE A 23 -4.69 2.85 -1.14
C PHE A 23 -3.85 2.87 0.12
N THR A 24 -4.17 3.74 1.07
CA THR A 24 -3.59 3.72 2.41
C THR A 24 -4.10 2.51 3.18
N VAL A 25 -3.18 1.65 3.63
CA VAL A 25 -3.51 0.46 4.43
C VAL A 25 -3.63 0.83 5.90
N SER A 26 -2.71 1.66 6.41
CA SER A 26 -2.65 2.07 7.81
C SER A 26 -1.91 3.39 7.94
N GLU A 27 -2.36 4.25 8.85
CA GLU A 27 -1.68 5.50 9.26
C GLU A 27 -0.78 5.27 10.48
N THR A 28 -0.20 4.06 10.61
CA THR A 28 0.67 3.74 11.74
C THR A 28 2.05 4.36 11.49
N PRO A 29 2.51 5.28 12.34
CA PRO A 29 3.80 5.94 12.11
C PRO A 29 4.96 4.99 12.43
N ASN A 30 6.17 5.36 11.98
CA ASN A 30 7.43 4.70 12.32
C ASN A 30 7.50 3.22 11.95
N LEU A 31 6.86 2.81 10.85
CA LEU A 31 7.03 1.46 10.31
C LEU A 31 8.50 1.23 9.94
N ILE A 32 9.02 0.07 10.32
CA ILE A 32 10.39 -0.37 9.97
C ILE A 32 10.38 -1.35 8.80
N ARG A 33 9.24 -2.03 8.57
CA ARG A 33 9.04 -2.92 7.43
C ARG A 33 7.55 -3.08 7.14
N ALA A 34 7.27 -3.31 5.86
CA ALA A 34 5.98 -3.82 5.40
C ALA A 34 6.20 -4.93 4.38
N LEU A 35 5.35 -5.96 4.41
CA LEU A 35 5.37 -7.10 3.50
C LEU A 35 3.98 -7.31 2.92
N ILE A 36 3.90 -7.60 1.63
CA ILE A 36 2.68 -7.98 0.94
C ILE A 36 2.77 -9.42 0.46
N THR A 37 1.67 -10.16 0.64
CA THR A 37 1.52 -11.51 0.13
C THR A 37 0.19 -11.65 -0.60
N LYS A 38 0.22 -12.28 -1.78
CA LYS A 38 -1.01 -12.57 -2.51
C LYS A 38 -1.81 -13.62 -1.76
N LYS A 39 -3.08 -13.31 -1.46
CA LYS A 39 -3.99 -14.27 -0.82
C LYS A 39 -4.94 -14.92 -1.84
N SER A 40 -5.43 -14.15 -2.81
CA SER A 40 -6.21 -14.61 -3.95
C SER A 40 -6.06 -13.63 -5.12
N GLU A 41 -6.78 -13.83 -6.22
CA GLU A 41 -6.84 -12.84 -7.30
C GLU A 41 -7.44 -11.49 -6.88
N LYS A 42 -8.23 -11.49 -5.80
CA LYS A 42 -8.99 -10.31 -5.32
C LYS A 42 -8.56 -9.82 -3.94
N SER A 43 -7.54 -10.43 -3.34
CA SER A 43 -7.10 -10.03 -2.00
C SER A 43 -5.62 -10.26 -1.75
N VAL A 44 -5.07 -9.41 -0.89
CA VAL A 44 -3.70 -9.48 -0.38
C VAL A 44 -3.72 -9.39 1.14
N ASP A 45 -2.74 -10.03 1.77
CA ASP A 45 -2.44 -9.83 3.18
C ASP A 45 -1.20 -8.92 3.30
N VAL A 46 -1.32 -7.85 4.08
CA VAL A 46 -0.25 -6.90 4.40
C VAL A 46 0.18 -7.10 5.85
N TRP A 47 1.47 -7.29 6.05
CA TRP A 47 2.10 -7.37 7.36
C TRP A 47 2.94 -6.11 7.57
N GLN A 48 2.74 -5.42 8.69
CA GLN A 48 3.54 -4.24 9.05
C GLN A 48 4.10 -4.39 10.46
N ASP A 49 5.30 -3.83 10.67
CA ASP A 49 6.01 -3.86 11.94
C ASP A 49 6.61 -2.49 12.21
N ASP A 50 6.39 -1.97 13.41
CA ASP A 50 6.90 -0.69 13.93
C ASP A 50 8.09 -0.88 14.91
N GLY A 51 8.57 -2.12 15.07
CA GLY A 51 9.62 -2.52 16.00
C GLY A 51 9.11 -2.94 17.38
N ALA A 52 7.82 -2.75 17.67
CA ALA A 52 7.17 -3.18 18.90
C ALA A 52 6.09 -4.24 18.65
N VAL A 53 5.28 -4.07 17.60
CA VAL A 53 4.15 -4.93 17.27
C VAL A 53 4.09 -5.21 15.78
N VAL A 54 3.76 -6.46 15.45
CA VAL A 54 3.42 -6.87 14.08
C VAL A 54 1.90 -6.90 13.90
N HIS A 55 1.39 -6.15 12.92
CA HIS A 55 -0.03 -6.15 12.54
C HIS A 55 -0.23 -6.80 11.18
N GLN A 56 -1.35 -7.51 11.01
CA GLN A 56 -1.78 -8.07 9.73
C GLN A 56 -3.11 -7.44 9.30
N PHE A 57 -3.16 -6.97 8.05
CA PHE A 57 -4.37 -6.48 7.40
C PHE A 57 -4.68 -7.35 6.19
N ARG A 58 -5.97 -7.59 5.95
CA ARG A 58 -6.44 -8.14 4.68
C ARG A 58 -7.10 -7.03 3.87
N VAL A 59 -6.58 -6.79 2.68
CA VAL A 59 -7.17 -5.87 1.72
C VAL A 59 -7.89 -6.69 0.64
N SER A 60 -9.17 -6.44 0.46
CA SER A 60 -10.02 -7.12 -0.53
C SER A 60 -10.35 -6.20 -1.70
N ASN A 61 -10.90 -6.76 -2.78
CA ASN A 61 -11.27 -6.06 -4.01
C ASN A 61 -10.10 -5.32 -4.66
N VAL A 62 -8.88 -5.87 -4.54
CA VAL A 62 -7.70 -5.27 -5.14
C VAL A 62 -7.73 -5.30 -6.68
N ASP A 63 -8.54 -6.17 -7.26
CA ASP A 63 -8.86 -6.22 -8.69
C ASP A 63 -9.68 -5.02 -9.19
N GLN A 64 -10.19 -4.20 -8.27
CA GLN A 64 -10.97 -2.99 -8.56
C GLN A 64 -10.21 -1.69 -8.26
N MET A 65 -8.96 -1.78 -7.78
CA MET A 65 -8.12 -0.62 -7.51
C MET A 65 -7.48 -0.10 -8.79
N MET A 66 -7.44 1.22 -8.95
CA MET A 66 -6.83 1.90 -10.08
C MET A 66 -6.05 3.11 -9.57
N ALA A 67 -4.85 3.33 -10.10
CA ALA A 67 -4.12 4.57 -9.87
C ALA A 67 -4.76 5.67 -10.70
N PHE A 68 -4.92 6.85 -10.11
CA PHE A 68 -5.35 8.05 -10.83
C PHE A 68 -4.18 9.02 -10.87
N ASP A 69 -3.59 9.18 -12.06
CA ASP A 69 -2.55 10.16 -12.32
C ASP A 69 -3.15 11.36 -13.07
N CYS A 70 -3.09 12.54 -12.46
CA CYS A 70 -3.53 13.79 -13.08
C CYS A 70 -2.44 14.48 -13.92
N GLY A 71 -1.25 13.90 -14.02
CA GLY A 71 -0.08 14.54 -14.60
C GLY A 71 0.41 15.73 -13.77
N GLU A 72 1.44 16.41 -14.28
CA GLU A 72 1.96 17.63 -13.67
C GLU A 72 1.09 18.83 -14.05
N PHE A 73 0.70 19.65 -13.07
CA PHE A 73 0.07 20.94 -13.32
C PHE A 73 1.10 22.06 -13.08
N GLU A 74 1.46 22.80 -14.13
CA GLU A 74 2.26 24.02 -14.00
C GLU A 74 1.39 25.15 -13.42
N LEU A 75 1.73 25.60 -12.22
CA LEU A 75 1.28 26.90 -11.72
C LEU A 75 2.12 27.99 -12.40
N LYS A 76 1.48 28.79 -13.26
CA LYS A 76 2.04 30.07 -13.74
C LYS A 76 1.85 31.19 -12.74
#